data_AF-A0A536DAM1-F1
#
_entry.id   AF-A0A536DAM1-F1
#
_cell.length_a   1.000
_cell.length_b   1.000
_cell.length_c   1.000
_cell.angle_alpha   90.00
_cell.angle_beta   90.00
_cell.angle_gamma   90.00
#
_symmetry.space_group_name_H-M   'P 1'
#
loop_
_entity.id
_entity.type
_entity.pdbx_description
1 polymer ?
#
loop_
_entity_poly.entity_id
_entity_poly.type
_entity_poly.pdbx_seq_one_letter_code
_entity_poly.pdbx_strand_id
1 'polypeptide(L)'
;MKMPKPSEQTKAAFTKLVPGDPAITLKPMFGNLAAFVNGNMFAGLFGEDLFVRLPDAEAQPIMKSGGRPFEPVAGHAMSGYVMVPA
;
A
#
# COMPACT_ATOMS: atom_id res chain seq x y z
N MET A 1 -10.69 3.25 -16.36
CA MET A 1 -9.41 3.93 -16.00
C MET A 1 -8.29 2.89 -16.01
N LYS A 2 -7.10 3.25 -16.46
CA LYS A 2 -5.94 2.35 -16.46
C LYS A 2 -5.31 2.39 -15.07
N MET A 3 -5.32 1.24 -14.39
CA MET A 3 -4.66 1.08 -13.09
C MET A 3 -3.17 1.42 -13.23
N PRO A 4 -2.58 2.24 -12.35
CA PRO A 4 -1.15 2.49 -12.38
C PRO A 4 -0.40 1.19 -12.10
N LYS A 5 0.73 0.98 -12.78
CA LYS A 5 1.55 -0.22 -12.67
C LYS A 5 2.90 0.14 -12.03
N PRO A 6 3.45 -0.71 -11.15
CA PRO A 6 4.75 -0.45 -10.55
C PRO A 6 5.86 -0.82 -11.53
N SER A 7 6.96 -0.06 -11.50
CA SER A 7 8.23 -0.48 -12.08
C SER A 7 8.77 -1.75 -11.41
N GLU A 8 9.65 -2.47 -12.11
CA GLU A 8 10.33 -3.65 -11.53
C GLU A 8 11.20 -3.27 -10.32
N GLN A 9 11.79 -2.08 -10.34
CA GLN A 9 12.56 -1.55 -9.21
C GLN A 9 11.68 -1.36 -7.97
N THR A 10 10.49 -0.79 -8.12
CA THR A 10 9.55 -0.57 -7.02
C THR A 10 9.00 -1.89 -6.49
N LYS A 11 8.69 -2.87 -7.36
CA LYS A 11 8.35 -4.24 -6.91
C LYS A 11 9.49 -4.88 -6.11
N ALA A 12 10.73 -4.73 -6.56
CA ALA A 12 11.88 -5.30 -5.87
C ALA A 12 12.13 -4.60 -4.52
N ALA A 13 12.00 -3.28 -4.46
CA ALA A 13 12.10 -2.51 -3.21
C ALA A 13 11.02 -2.92 -2.21
N PHE A 14 9.76 -3.01 -2.67
CA PHE A 14 8.65 -3.47 -1.83
C PHE A 14 8.85 -4.90 -1.32
N THR A 15 9.30 -5.82 -2.17
CA THR A 15 9.58 -7.21 -1.78
C THR A 15 10.67 -7.29 -0.71
N LYS A 16 11.69 -6.42 -0.77
CA LYS A 16 12.73 -6.32 0.26
C LYS A 16 12.25 -5.67 1.56
N LEU A 17 11.31 -4.72 1.47
CA LEU A 17 10.72 -4.04 2.62
C LEU A 17 9.83 -4.98 3.45
N VAL A 18 9.14 -5.90 2.77
CA VAL A 18 8.21 -6.82 3.41
C VAL A 18 8.98 -7.89 4.21
N PRO A 19 8.64 -8.13 5.49
CA PRO A 19 9.32 -9.13 6.30
C PRO A 19 9.17 -10.54 5.71
N GLY A 20 10.24 -11.34 5.77
CA GLY A 20 10.27 -12.74 5.33
C GLY A 20 9.60 -13.72 6.32
N ASP A 21 8.46 -13.34 6.90
CA ASP A 21 7.72 -14.18 7.85
C ASP A 21 6.79 -15.16 7.09
N PRO A 22 6.70 -16.45 7.48
CA PRO A 22 5.82 -17.43 6.82
C PRO A 22 4.32 -17.07 6.81
N ALA A 23 3.87 -16.26 7.78
CA ALA A 23 2.49 -15.77 7.83
C ALA A 23 2.22 -14.66 6.80
N ILE A 24 3.28 -14.12 6.19
CA ILE A 24 3.21 -13.05 5.20
C ILE A 24 3.19 -13.63 3.78
N THR A 25 2.26 -13.16 2.97
CA THR A 25 2.17 -13.51 1.55
C THR A 25 2.09 -12.27 0.69
N LEU A 26 2.77 -12.31 -0.46
CA LEU A 26 2.70 -11.29 -1.50
C LEU A 26 1.75 -11.75 -2.60
N LYS A 27 0.73 -10.96 -2.92
CA LYS A 27 -0.29 -11.30 -3.92
C LYS A 27 -0.63 -10.08 -4.80
N PRO A 28 -1.03 -10.30 -6.05
CA PRO A 28 -1.57 -9.23 -6.88
C PRO A 28 -2.84 -8.64 -6.27
N MET A 29 -2.89 -7.31 -6.12
CA MET A 29 -4.07 -6.57 -5.69
C MET A 29 -4.10 -5.21 -6.39
N PHE A 30 -5.28 -4.81 -6.88
CA PHE A 30 -5.44 -3.58 -7.67
C PHE A 30 -4.41 -3.45 -8.80
N GLY A 31 -4.11 -4.53 -9.53
CA GLY A 31 -3.10 -4.53 -10.61
C GLY A 31 -1.64 -4.30 -10.15
N ASN A 32 -1.39 -4.31 -8.84
CA ASN A 32 -0.10 -4.07 -8.18
C ASN A 32 0.24 -5.21 -7.21
N LEU A 33 1.36 -5.13 -6.51
CA LEU A 33 1.76 -6.10 -5.49
C LEU A 33 1.34 -5.61 -4.11
N ALA A 34 0.75 -6.48 -3.30
CA ALA A 34 0.36 -6.18 -1.92
C ALA A 34 0.77 -7.31 -0.97
N ALA A 35 1.04 -6.93 0.29
CA ALA A 35 1.44 -7.81 1.36
C ALA A 35 0.28 -8.07 2.34
N PHE A 36 0.13 -9.33 2.70
CA PHE A 36 -0.91 -9.83 3.56
C PHE A 36 -0.29 -10.63 4.70
N VAL A 37 -0.74 -10.40 5.94
CA VAL A 37 -0.38 -11.22 7.11
C VAL A 37 -1.62 -11.95 7.59
N ASN A 38 -1.56 -13.29 7.71
CA ASN A 38 -2.73 -14.11 8.07
C ASN A 38 -3.98 -13.78 7.23
N GLY A 39 -3.79 -13.52 5.94
CA GLY A 39 -4.87 -13.14 5.01
C GLY A 39 -5.35 -11.68 5.08
N ASN A 40 -4.80 -10.85 5.98
CA ASN A 40 -5.14 -9.43 6.11
C ASN A 40 -4.12 -8.56 5.39
N MET A 41 -4.58 -7.74 4.45
CA MET A 41 -3.71 -6.79 3.75
C MET A 41 -3.19 -5.74 4.75
N PHE A 42 -1.89 -5.44 4.70
CA PHE A 42 -1.28 -4.44 5.57
C PHE A 42 -0.41 -3.42 4.83
N ALA A 43 0.03 -3.72 3.61
CA ALA A 43 0.76 -2.78 2.76
C ALA A 43 0.64 -3.17 1.29
N GLY A 44 0.89 -2.24 0.38
CA GLY A 44 0.94 -2.54 -1.04
C GLY A 44 1.35 -1.35 -1.89
N LEU A 45 1.53 -1.63 -3.17
CA LEU A 45 1.87 -0.63 -4.17
C LEU A 45 0.63 -0.14 -4.91
N PHE A 46 0.67 1.11 -5.37
CA PHE A 46 -0.29 1.64 -6.33
C PHE A 46 0.47 2.50 -7.35
N GLY A 47 0.98 1.86 -8.42
CA GLY A 47 2.00 2.49 -9.25
C GLY A 47 3.35 2.53 -8.53
N GLU A 48 3.97 3.71 -8.47
CA GLU A 48 5.24 3.90 -7.77
C GLU A 48 5.04 4.20 -6.27
N ASP A 49 3.80 4.42 -5.83
CA ASP A 49 3.50 4.80 -4.46
C ASP A 49 3.28 3.60 -3.54
N LEU A 50 3.61 3.76 -2.27
CA LEU A 50 3.36 2.80 -1.20
C LEU A 50 2.14 3.24 -0.38
N PHE A 51 1.25 2.29 -0.07
CA PHE A 51 0.22 2.46 0.95
C PHE A 51 0.42 1.45 2.08
N VAL A 52 0.00 1.84 3.28
CA VAL A 52 0.07 1.02 4.49
C VAL A 52 -1.25 1.08 5.25
N ARG A 53 -1.54 0.01 5.99
CA ARG A 53 -2.66 -0.04 6.92
C ARG A 53 -2.26 0.59 8.24
N LEU A 54 -3.00 1.59 8.69
CA LEU A 54 -2.77 2.26 9.97
C LEU A 54 -4.10 2.62 10.65
N PRO A 55 -4.15 2.62 11.99
CA PRO A 55 -5.24 3.25 12.72
C PRO A 55 -5.33 4.75 12.39
N ASP A 56 -6.52 5.34 12.46
CA ASP A 56 -6.75 6.74 12.08
C ASP A 56 -5.84 7.71 12.84
N ALA A 57 -5.59 7.45 14.13
CA ALA A 57 -4.70 8.27 14.96
C ALA A 57 -3.25 8.31 14.43
N GLU A 58 -2.77 7.21 13.86
CA GLU A 58 -1.43 7.09 13.27
C GLU A 58 -1.39 7.54 11.81
N ALA A 59 -2.50 7.45 11.09
CA ALA A 59 -2.61 7.97 9.73
C ALA A 59 -2.63 9.51 9.69
N GLN A 60 -3.21 10.18 10.69
CA GLN A 60 -3.29 11.65 10.74
C GLN A 60 -1.93 12.38 10.60
N PRO A 61 -0.87 12.03 11.34
CA PRO A 61 0.44 12.68 11.16
C PRO A 61 1.03 12.43 9.78
N ILE A 62 0.82 11.24 9.19
CA ILE A 62 1.24 10.94 7.81
C ILE A 62 0.53 11.87 6.82
N MET A 63 -0.78 12.06 6.95
CA MET A 63 -1.56 12.98 6.11
C MET A 63 -1.05 14.42 6.22
N LYS A 64 -0.74 14.89 7.45
CA LYS A 64 -0.16 16.23 7.67
C LYS A 64 1.23 16.41 7.05
N SER A 65 1.95 15.30 6.84
CA SER A 65 3.30 15.27 6.28
C SER A 65 3.31 15.08 4.75
N GLY A 66 2.16 15.20 4.08
CA GLY A 66 2.05 15.04 2.63
C GLY A 66 1.57 13.65 2.18
N GLY A 67 1.20 12.77 3.11
CA GLY A 67 0.46 11.56 2.79
C GLY A 67 -0.95 11.88 2.28
N ARG A 68 -1.58 10.88 1.66
CA ARG A 68 -2.91 11.03 1.04
C ARG A 68 -3.81 9.82 1.28
N PRO A 69 -5.14 9.99 1.25
CA PRO A 69 -6.08 8.86 1.32
C PRO A 69 -5.75 7.82 0.25
N PHE A 70 -5.82 6.54 0.61
CA PHE A 70 -5.71 5.48 -0.38
C PHE A 70 -7.05 5.31 -1.11
N GLU A 71 -7.08 5.72 -2.38
CA GLU A 71 -8.28 5.74 -3.22
C GLU A 71 -8.05 4.92 -4.50
N PRO A 72 -8.11 3.57 -4.43
CA PRO A 72 -7.90 2.72 -5.61
C PRO A 72 -9.06 2.81 -6.62
N VAL A 73 -10.23 3.26 -6.17
CA VAL A 73 -11.40 3.54 -7.00
C VAL A 73 -11.76 5.00 -6.80
N ALA A 74 -11.79 5.77 -7.89
CA ALA A 74 -12.07 7.21 -7.83
C ALA A 74 -13.39 7.50 -7.07
N GLY A 75 -13.34 8.46 -6.15
CA GLY A 75 -14.41 8.83 -5.22
C GLY A 75 -14.60 7.88 -4.03
N HIS A 76 -13.82 6.80 -3.92
CA HIS A 76 -14.00 5.76 -2.90
C HIS A 76 -12.69 5.45 -2.17
N ALA A 77 -12.34 6.33 -1.23
CA ALA A 77 -11.20 6.12 -0.34
C ALA A 77 -11.44 4.91 0.57
N MET A 78 -10.42 4.05 0.70
CA MET A 78 -10.44 2.87 1.56
C MET A 78 -10.00 3.27 2.97
N SER A 79 -10.89 3.11 3.95
CA SER A 79 -10.59 3.45 5.35
C SER A 79 -9.52 2.53 5.95
N GLY A 80 -8.75 3.07 6.90
CA GLY A 80 -7.66 2.35 7.55
C GLY A 80 -6.41 2.20 6.70
N TYR A 81 -6.33 2.83 5.53
CA TYR A 81 -5.14 2.85 4.68
C TYR A 81 -4.76 4.28 4.29
N VAL A 82 -3.45 4.53 4.26
CA VAL A 82 -2.86 5.81 3.86
C VAL A 82 -1.74 5.57 2.87
N MET A 83 -1.67 6.40 1.84
CA MET A 83 -0.49 6.48 0.96
C MET A 83 0.57 7.33 1.63
N VAL A 84 1.79 6.78 1.72
CA VAL A 84 2.92 7.50 2.33
C VAL A 84 3.50 8.52 1.34
N PRO A 85 4.02 9.66 1.83
CA PRO A 85 4.75 10.60 0.98
C PRO A 85 6.05 9.98 0.45
N ALA A 86 6.53 10.50 -0.67
CA ALA A 86 7.82 10.14 -1.27
C ALA A 86 9.01 10.72 -0.52
#